data_AF-A0A2U1UWE6-F1
#
_entry.id   AF-A0A2U1UWE6-F1
#
_cell.length_a   1.000
_cell.length_b   1.000
_cell.length_c   1.000
_cell.angle_alpha   90.00
_cell.angle_beta   90.00
_cell.angle_gamma   90.00
#
_symmetry.space_group_name_H-M   'P 1'
#
loop_
_entity.id
_entity.type
_entity.pdbx_description
1 polymer ?
#
loop_
_entity_poly.entity_id
_entity_poly.type
_entity_poly.pdbx_seq_one_letter_code
_entity_poly.pdbx_strand_id
1 'polypeptide(L)'
;MHKLRFAIPMVLMLAGCGDEPENSVQTEPEKAPVPTFSITTDDPIINQLLPAIRHLLPGLDKYSEQFQEKAIENNRFLTIKFHIPDNASIPAEYVATGHNCFIEINDDRTGIKIPKSACQATLFDHKNVLPDSDYWVYFYPDDLTYTPYDFAQMPNAERIDTAKNYLKKIAETIENVQQKNDWAAYDFPNYGRLFRQIGHEGKRFLSQDVIQLYSSCQMAGSNAQSWWSEQVSSVKDLTSNDPQKIAPALQRIESVYQAYQMSASECLKDIKTAPPKSKPIEILPPTKDNKPPRPGCLMVFKPDDKTEWSCPIAGS
;
A
#
# COMPACT_ATOMS: atom_id res chain seq x y z
N MET A 1 -28.72 50.06 -45.94
CA MET A 1 -30.03 50.47 -45.38
C MET A 1 -31.01 49.33 -45.58
N HIS A 2 -31.75 49.02 -44.51
CA HIS A 2 -32.93 48.17 -44.36
C HIS A 2 -32.86 46.63 -44.41
N LYS A 3 -33.45 46.11 -43.32
CA LYS A 3 -33.61 44.73 -42.83
C LYS A 3 -34.86 44.09 -43.43
N LEU A 4 -34.90 42.75 -43.49
CA LEU A 4 -35.99 41.86 -43.02
C LEU A 4 -35.51 40.39 -43.23
N ARG A 5 -35.18 39.54 -42.26
CA ARG A 5 -35.89 38.86 -41.14
C ARG A 5 -36.82 37.68 -41.54
N PHE A 6 -36.45 36.49 -41.02
CA PHE A 6 -37.21 35.22 -40.78
C PHE A 6 -37.56 34.36 -42.01
N ALA A 7 -37.52 33.01 -42.00
CA ALA A 7 -37.48 32.02 -40.91
C ALA A 7 -36.79 30.70 -41.35
N ILE A 8 -36.27 29.96 -40.37
CA ILE A 8 -35.75 28.58 -40.43
C ILE A 8 -36.92 27.59 -40.26
N PRO A 9 -36.94 26.43 -40.94
CA PRO A 9 -37.58 25.24 -40.42
C PRO A 9 -36.54 24.28 -39.84
N MET A 10 -36.70 24.07 -38.54
CA MET A 10 -36.07 23.10 -37.67
C MET A 10 -36.52 21.70 -38.09
N VAL A 11 -35.60 20.84 -38.55
CA VAL A 11 -35.88 19.40 -38.75
C VAL A 11 -35.53 18.69 -37.45
N LEU A 12 -36.57 18.26 -36.74
CA LEU A 12 -36.51 17.46 -35.53
C LEU A 12 -36.40 15.97 -35.89
N MET A 13 -35.53 15.29 -35.15
CA MET A 13 -35.18 13.88 -35.31
C MET A 13 -36.36 12.92 -35.15
N LEU A 14 -36.33 11.82 -35.90
CA LEU A 14 -36.84 10.54 -35.45
C LEU A 14 -35.66 9.57 -35.42
N ALA A 15 -35.17 9.29 -34.21
CA ALA A 15 -34.30 8.17 -33.93
C ALA A 15 -35.13 6.89 -34.09
N GLY A 16 -34.76 6.06 -35.08
CA GLY A 16 -35.16 4.66 -35.14
C GLY A 16 -34.06 3.81 -34.52
N CYS A 17 -34.40 3.02 -33.50
CA CYS A 17 -33.59 1.92 -33.00
C CYS A 17 -33.39 0.91 -34.13
N GLY A 18 -32.15 0.71 -34.55
CA GLY A 18 -31.72 -0.44 -35.34
C GLY A 18 -30.68 -1.20 -34.51
N ASP A 19 -31.00 -2.44 -34.16
CA ASP A 19 -30.10 -3.38 -33.50
C ASP A 19 -28.89 -3.66 -34.41
N GLU A 20 -27.70 -3.19 -34.02
CA GLU A 20 -26.44 -3.66 -34.59
C GLU A 20 -25.83 -4.74 -33.69
N PRO A 21 -25.29 -5.83 -34.26
CA PRO A 21 -24.75 -6.92 -33.48
C PRO A 21 -23.46 -6.50 -32.76
N GLU A 22 -23.53 -6.45 -31.44
CA GLU A 22 -22.37 -6.46 -30.54
C GLU A 22 -21.55 -7.74 -30.79
N ASN A 23 -20.50 -7.65 -31.61
CA ASN A 23 -19.27 -8.44 -31.49
C ASN A 23 -18.27 -8.01 -32.58
N SER A 24 -17.69 -6.82 -32.41
CA SER A 24 -16.37 -6.52 -32.96
C SER A 24 -15.46 -6.14 -31.82
N VAL A 25 -14.83 -7.15 -31.22
CA VAL A 25 -13.69 -6.97 -30.32
C VAL A 25 -12.58 -6.30 -31.14
N GLN A 26 -12.51 -4.98 -31.06
CA GLN A 26 -11.30 -4.26 -31.45
C GLN A 26 -10.22 -4.69 -30.48
N THR A 27 -9.30 -5.51 -30.97
CA THR A 27 -8.10 -5.88 -30.21
C THR A 27 -7.26 -4.61 -30.10
N GLU A 28 -7.28 -3.99 -28.92
CA GLU A 28 -6.39 -2.90 -28.56
C GLU A 28 -4.95 -3.38 -28.78
N PRO A 29 -4.09 -2.63 -29.49
CA PRO A 29 -2.72 -3.07 -29.75
C PRO A 29 -2.02 -3.32 -28.42
N GLU A 30 -1.42 -4.50 -28.30
CA GLU A 30 -0.62 -4.92 -27.14
C GLU A 30 0.37 -3.81 -26.79
N LYS A 31 0.07 -3.10 -25.70
CA LYS A 31 0.84 -1.95 -25.25
C LYS A 31 2.24 -2.45 -24.92
N ALA A 32 3.26 -1.94 -25.62
CA ALA A 32 4.65 -2.28 -25.36
C ALA A 32 4.93 -2.15 -23.84
N PRO A 33 5.70 -3.07 -23.26
CA PRO A 33 5.98 -3.04 -21.82
C PRO A 33 6.58 -1.69 -21.44
N VAL A 34 6.10 -1.13 -20.33
CA VAL A 34 6.58 0.16 -19.81
C VAL A 34 8.09 0.07 -19.58
N PRO A 35 8.89 1.05 -20.04
CA PRO A 35 10.33 1.07 -19.81
C PRO A 35 10.64 0.92 -18.32
N THR A 36 11.67 0.16 -18.00
CA THR A 36 12.11 -0.07 -16.63
C THR A 36 13.45 0.64 -16.41
N PHE A 37 13.51 1.48 -15.38
CA PHE A 37 14.78 2.06 -14.96
C PHE A 37 15.70 0.98 -14.41
N SER A 38 16.88 0.88 -15.02
CA SER A 38 17.97 0.04 -14.57
C SER A 38 19.25 0.86 -14.42
N ILE A 39 20.05 0.49 -13.42
CA ILE A 39 21.39 0.99 -13.21
C ILE A 39 22.31 -0.19 -12.87
N THR A 40 23.46 -0.26 -13.51
CA THR A 40 24.45 -1.32 -13.24
C THR A 40 25.24 -0.95 -11.98
N THR A 41 25.16 -1.77 -10.94
CA THR A 41 25.89 -1.56 -9.68
C THR A 41 26.01 -2.86 -8.88
N ASP A 42 27.12 -3.00 -8.16
CA ASP A 42 27.33 -4.07 -7.17
C ASP A 42 26.95 -3.63 -5.75
N ASP A 43 26.47 -2.39 -5.57
CA ASP A 43 26.06 -1.88 -4.26
C ASP A 43 24.81 -2.62 -3.76
N PRO A 44 24.91 -3.36 -2.63
CA PRO A 44 23.81 -4.19 -2.15
C PRO A 44 22.61 -3.36 -1.66
N ILE A 45 22.83 -2.12 -1.20
CA ILE A 45 21.77 -1.24 -0.73
C ILE A 45 20.96 -0.73 -1.93
N ILE A 46 21.63 -0.31 -3.00
CA ILE A 46 20.94 0.08 -4.23
C ILE A 46 20.13 -1.08 -4.78
N ASN A 47 20.75 -2.26 -4.90
CA ASN A 47 20.06 -3.45 -5.43
C ASN A 47 18.85 -3.83 -4.59
N GLN A 48 18.92 -3.65 -3.27
CA GLN A 48 17.79 -3.87 -2.35
C GLN A 48 16.68 -2.82 -2.50
N LEU A 49 17.02 -1.53 -2.55
CA LEU A 49 16.03 -0.43 -2.47
C LEU A 49 15.47 0.00 -3.82
N LEU A 50 16.14 -0.31 -4.94
CA LEU A 50 15.74 0.15 -6.26
C LEU A 50 14.27 -0.17 -6.61
N PRO A 51 13.71 -1.35 -6.28
CA PRO A 51 12.28 -1.61 -6.48
C PRO A 51 11.38 -0.62 -5.73
N ALA A 52 11.69 -0.32 -4.47
CA ALA A 52 10.95 0.64 -3.64
C ALA A 52 11.03 2.06 -4.20
N ILE A 53 12.24 2.46 -4.63
CA ILE A 53 12.49 3.76 -5.27
C ILE A 53 11.67 3.90 -6.54
N ARG A 54 11.64 2.88 -7.40
CA ARG A 54 10.85 2.89 -8.64
C ARG A 54 9.34 2.93 -8.37
N HIS A 55 8.88 2.23 -7.33
CA HIS A 55 7.48 2.29 -6.92
C HIS A 55 7.05 3.68 -6.45
N LEU A 56 7.89 4.32 -5.63
CA LEU A 56 7.67 5.66 -5.12
C LEU A 56 7.78 6.76 -6.21
N LEU A 57 8.61 6.53 -7.23
CA LEU A 57 8.94 7.48 -8.28
C LEU A 57 8.50 6.96 -9.66
N PRO A 58 7.20 7.04 -10.01
CA PRO A 58 6.69 6.48 -11.28
C PRO A 58 7.35 7.09 -12.52
N GLY A 59 7.80 8.34 -12.43
CA GLY A 59 8.53 9.02 -13.50
C GLY A 59 9.92 8.44 -13.76
N LEU A 60 10.50 7.73 -12.79
CA LEU A 60 11.81 7.08 -12.94
C LEU A 60 11.77 6.02 -14.05
N ASP A 61 10.72 5.20 -14.07
CA ASP A 61 10.48 4.21 -15.12
C ASP A 61 9.97 4.86 -16.41
N LYS A 62 8.98 5.75 -16.31
CA LYS A 62 8.35 6.39 -17.47
C LYS A 62 9.34 7.12 -18.39
N TYR A 63 10.33 7.79 -17.80
CA TYR A 63 11.33 8.57 -18.55
C TYR A 63 12.71 7.88 -18.60
N SER A 64 12.79 6.61 -18.19
CA SER A 64 14.07 5.93 -17.93
C SER A 64 15.04 5.87 -19.11
N GLU A 65 14.51 5.77 -20.33
CA GLU A 65 15.27 5.69 -21.57
C GLU A 65 15.92 7.02 -21.97
N GLN A 66 15.41 8.13 -21.44
CA GLN A 66 15.89 9.48 -21.75
C GLN A 66 17.02 9.92 -20.82
N PHE A 67 17.19 9.24 -19.68
CA PHE A 67 18.22 9.56 -18.71
C PHE A 67 19.60 9.08 -19.17
N GLN A 68 20.58 9.98 -19.11
CA GLN A 68 21.97 9.74 -19.48
C GLN A 68 22.87 9.73 -18.24
N GLU A 69 24.13 9.32 -18.39
CA GLU A 69 25.16 9.43 -17.35
C GLU A 69 24.73 8.85 -15.98
N LYS A 70 24.02 7.72 -16.01
CA LYS A 70 23.56 7.02 -14.81
C LYS A 70 24.75 6.53 -13.99
N ALA A 71 24.85 6.94 -12.73
CA ALA A 71 25.95 6.57 -11.85
C ALA A 71 25.48 6.42 -10.39
N ILE A 72 26.23 5.62 -9.64
CA ILE A 72 26.14 5.57 -8.18
C ILE A 72 27.29 6.39 -7.61
N GLU A 73 26.98 7.37 -6.77
CA GLU A 73 27.95 8.17 -6.05
C GLU A 73 27.79 7.92 -4.55
N ASN A 74 28.90 7.81 -3.83
CA ASN A 74 28.92 7.69 -2.37
C ASN A 74 29.78 8.80 -1.79
N ASN A 75 29.19 9.99 -1.69
CA ASN A 75 29.84 11.19 -1.17
C ASN A 75 29.38 11.43 0.28
N ARG A 76 28.40 12.33 0.46
CA ARG A 76 27.75 12.57 1.75
C ARG A 76 26.66 11.53 2.05
N PHE A 77 25.97 11.08 1.01
CA PHE A 77 24.94 10.04 1.05
C PHE A 77 25.15 9.10 -0.13
N LEU A 78 24.64 7.87 0.00
CA LEU A 78 24.52 6.97 -1.14
C LEU A 78 23.50 7.54 -2.13
N THR A 79 23.93 7.77 -3.37
CA THR A 79 23.19 8.61 -4.33
C THR A 79 23.10 7.94 -5.70
N ILE A 80 21.89 7.89 -6.26
CA ILE A 80 21.66 7.59 -7.68
C ILE A 80 21.67 8.92 -8.44
N LYS A 81 22.59 9.06 -9.38
CA LYS A 81 22.74 10.24 -10.23
C LYS A 81 22.42 9.90 -11.68
N PHE A 82 21.79 10.84 -12.37
CA PHE A 82 21.60 10.79 -13.83
C PHE A 82 21.39 12.19 -14.39
N HIS A 83 21.61 12.32 -15.69
CA HIS A 83 21.42 13.56 -16.46
C HIS A 83 20.15 13.48 -17.31
N ILE A 84 19.38 14.58 -17.36
CA ILE A 84 18.28 14.76 -18.30
C ILE A 84 18.79 15.66 -19.43
N PRO A 85 18.94 15.16 -20.68
CA PRO A 85 19.48 15.95 -21.77
C PRO A 85 18.49 17.04 -22.23
N ASP A 86 19.02 18.06 -22.92
CA ASP A 86 18.21 19.18 -23.41
C ASP A 86 17.11 18.78 -24.40
N ASN A 87 17.31 17.67 -25.11
CA ASN A 87 16.36 17.13 -26.08
C ASN A 87 15.39 16.08 -25.50
N ALA A 88 15.32 15.94 -24.17
CA ALA A 88 14.39 15.03 -23.52
C ALA A 88 12.93 15.40 -23.85
N SER A 89 12.14 14.39 -24.21
CA SER A 89 10.68 14.45 -24.36
C SER A 89 9.99 14.27 -23.00
N ILE A 90 10.34 15.15 -22.05
CA ILE A 90 9.71 15.28 -20.72
C ILE A 90 8.80 16.51 -20.74
N PRO A 91 7.63 16.51 -20.08
CA PRO A 91 6.73 17.66 -20.07
C PRO A 91 7.46 18.98 -19.75
N ALA A 92 7.29 19.98 -20.62
CA ALA A 92 8.03 21.24 -20.54
C ALA A 92 7.76 21.99 -19.23
N GLU A 93 6.57 21.80 -18.66
CA GLU A 93 6.16 22.35 -17.37
C GLU A 93 6.96 21.80 -16.18
N TYR A 94 7.72 20.71 -16.34
CA TYR A 94 8.62 20.19 -15.31
C TYR A 94 9.97 20.92 -15.31
N VAL A 95 10.31 21.63 -16.39
CA VAL A 95 11.54 22.41 -16.53
C VAL A 95 12.80 21.57 -16.25
N ALA A 96 12.80 20.31 -16.71
CA ALA A 96 13.79 19.31 -16.31
C ALA A 96 14.96 19.14 -17.28
N THR A 97 14.84 19.65 -18.50
CA THR A 97 15.88 19.59 -19.55
C THR A 97 17.18 20.24 -19.09
N GLY A 98 18.30 19.55 -19.29
CA GLY A 98 19.64 20.02 -18.93
C GLY A 98 20.03 19.82 -17.46
N HIS A 99 19.14 19.29 -16.62
CA HIS A 99 19.41 19.11 -15.19
C HIS A 99 20.13 17.79 -14.88
N ASN A 100 21.12 17.88 -13.99
CA ASN A 100 21.62 16.73 -13.23
C ASN A 100 20.72 16.48 -12.02
N CYS A 101 20.19 15.26 -11.94
CA CYS A 101 19.29 14.79 -10.91
C CYS A 101 19.97 13.82 -9.96
N PHE A 102 19.56 13.89 -8.70
CA PHE A 102 20.12 13.12 -7.60
C PHE A 102 18.97 12.54 -6.78
N ILE A 103 19.02 11.24 -6.53
CA ILE A 103 18.19 10.54 -5.56
C ILE A 103 19.14 10.11 -4.44
N GLU A 104 19.18 10.90 -3.37
CA GLU A 104 20.00 10.62 -2.19
C GLU A 104 19.23 9.67 -1.28
N ILE A 105 19.88 8.65 -0.73
CA ILE A 105 19.30 7.68 0.22
C ILE A 105 19.82 8.03 1.62
N ASN A 106 18.94 8.11 2.60
CA ASN A 106 19.35 8.42 3.98
C ASN A 106 20.06 7.22 4.65
N ASP A 107 20.80 7.49 5.72
CA ASP A 107 21.65 6.48 6.37
C ASP A 107 20.87 5.29 6.93
N ASP A 108 19.63 5.52 7.38
CA ASP A 108 18.73 4.48 7.90
C ASP A 108 18.00 3.69 6.79
N ARG A 109 18.18 4.08 5.52
CA ARG A 109 17.61 3.41 4.32
C ARG A 109 16.09 3.42 4.26
N THR A 110 15.44 4.30 5.01
CA THR A 110 13.97 4.39 5.06
C THR A 110 13.41 5.48 4.16
N GLY A 111 14.26 6.27 3.50
CA GLY A 111 13.81 7.29 2.58
C GLY A 111 14.85 7.76 1.58
N ILE A 112 14.34 8.58 0.66
CA ILE A 112 15.11 9.25 -0.37
C ILE A 112 14.89 10.75 -0.33
N LYS A 113 15.80 11.51 -0.91
CA LYS A 113 15.69 12.95 -1.09
C LYS A 113 16.05 13.29 -2.53
N ILE A 114 15.26 14.18 -3.13
CA ILE A 114 15.46 14.68 -4.50
C ILE A 114 15.56 16.20 -4.42
N PRO A 115 16.76 16.79 -4.31
CA PRO A 115 16.91 18.20 -3.93
C PRO A 115 16.30 19.21 -4.90
N LYS A 116 16.31 18.92 -6.21
CA LYS A 116 15.86 19.84 -7.26
C LYS A 116 14.40 19.60 -7.65
N SER A 117 13.59 20.64 -7.62
CA SER A 117 12.17 20.63 -8.00
C SER A 117 11.93 20.11 -9.42
N ALA A 118 12.77 20.48 -10.39
CA ALA A 118 12.65 19.97 -11.76
C ALA A 118 12.82 18.43 -11.85
N CYS A 119 13.72 17.88 -11.03
CA CYS A 119 13.92 16.44 -10.89
C CYS A 119 12.77 15.79 -10.12
N GLN A 120 12.25 16.43 -9.06
CA GLN A 120 11.07 15.96 -8.35
C GLN A 120 9.87 15.86 -9.30
N ALA A 121 9.59 16.91 -10.08
CA ALA A 121 8.46 16.95 -10.99
C ALA A 121 8.52 15.82 -12.03
N THR A 122 9.73 15.58 -12.54
CA THR A 122 10.01 14.47 -13.45
C THR A 122 9.81 13.12 -12.79
N LEU A 123 10.42 12.90 -11.62
CA LEU A 123 10.46 11.59 -10.95
C LEU A 123 9.13 11.18 -10.32
N PHE A 124 8.36 12.14 -9.81
CA PHE A 124 6.99 11.90 -9.33
C PHE A 124 5.93 11.96 -10.44
N ASP A 125 6.32 12.38 -11.66
CA ASP A 125 5.43 12.54 -12.82
C ASP A 125 4.25 13.51 -12.58
N HIS A 126 4.51 14.63 -11.91
CA HIS A 126 3.53 15.72 -11.73
C HIS A 126 4.19 17.07 -11.50
N LYS A 127 3.53 18.15 -11.89
CA LYS A 127 4.06 19.52 -11.78
C LYS A 127 4.10 20.06 -10.35
N ASN A 128 3.16 19.64 -9.51
CA ASN A 128 2.93 20.23 -8.19
C ASN A 128 3.84 19.60 -7.13
N VAL A 129 5.13 19.90 -7.20
CA VAL A 129 6.14 19.41 -6.28
C VAL A 129 6.58 20.48 -5.29
N LEU A 130 7.36 20.08 -4.29
CA LEU A 130 7.97 21.01 -3.37
C LEU A 130 9.02 21.86 -4.12
N PRO A 131 9.26 23.11 -3.69
CA PRO A 131 10.43 23.86 -4.12
C PRO A 131 11.72 23.06 -3.86
N ASP A 132 12.81 23.53 -4.48
CA ASP A 132 14.15 23.01 -4.18
C ASP A 132 14.34 22.93 -2.67
N SER A 133 14.51 21.72 -2.15
CA SER A 133 14.43 21.46 -0.73
C SER A 133 15.17 20.21 -0.32
N ASP A 134 15.63 20.21 0.92
CA ASP A 134 16.36 19.09 1.50
C ASP A 134 15.44 18.06 2.20
N TYR A 135 14.18 17.96 1.77
CA TYR A 135 13.20 17.10 2.42
C TYR A 135 13.34 15.63 2.02
N TRP A 136 13.39 14.77 3.04
CA TRP A 136 13.31 13.32 2.88
C TRP A 136 11.87 12.88 2.58
N VAL A 137 11.71 12.17 1.48
CA VAL A 137 10.53 11.40 1.10
C VAL A 137 10.78 9.95 1.47
N TYR A 138 10.10 9.50 2.51
CA TYR A 138 10.29 8.16 3.04
C TYR A 138 9.45 7.14 2.27
N PHE A 139 10.01 5.96 2.06
CA PHE A 139 9.31 4.84 1.45
C PHE A 139 8.08 4.47 2.27
N TYR A 140 7.05 3.90 1.63
CA TYR A 140 6.13 3.11 2.40
C TYR A 140 6.91 1.89 2.90
N PRO A 141 6.77 1.51 4.16
CA PRO A 141 7.53 0.37 4.67
C PRO A 141 7.16 -0.97 4.00
N ASP A 142 5.98 -1.04 3.39
CA ASP A 142 5.63 -2.13 2.47
C ASP A 142 6.61 -2.17 1.28
N ASP A 143 7.05 -1.03 0.75
CA ASP A 143 8.03 -0.94 -0.35
C ASP A 143 9.42 -1.42 0.09
N LEU A 144 9.80 -1.20 1.36
CA LEU A 144 11.09 -1.61 1.93
C LEU A 144 11.19 -3.12 2.18
N THR A 145 10.04 -3.79 2.31
CA THR A 145 9.93 -5.22 2.69
C THR A 145 9.05 -6.01 1.74
N TYR A 146 8.76 -5.49 0.53
CA TYR A 146 7.77 -6.07 -0.37
C TYR A 146 8.22 -7.44 -0.90
N THR A 147 7.92 -8.47 -0.13
CA THR A 147 7.63 -9.81 -0.61
C THR A 147 6.15 -10.03 -0.35
N PRO A 148 5.28 -10.00 -1.38
CA PRO A 148 3.86 -10.26 -1.19
C PRO A 148 3.71 -11.66 -0.61
N TYR A 149 3.30 -11.75 0.65
CA TYR A 149 3.00 -13.01 1.31
C TYR A 149 1.49 -13.12 1.51
N ASP A 150 0.95 -14.27 1.18
CA ASP A 150 -0.42 -14.61 1.49
C ASP A 150 -0.45 -15.21 2.90
N PHE A 151 -0.96 -14.44 3.87
CA PHE A 151 -1.07 -14.88 5.26
C PHE A 151 -1.92 -16.17 5.40
N ALA A 152 -2.87 -16.41 4.47
CA ALA A 152 -3.63 -17.64 4.43
C ALA A 152 -2.77 -18.85 4.00
N GLN A 153 -1.73 -18.61 3.19
CA GLN A 153 -0.84 -19.66 2.70
C GLN A 153 0.34 -19.97 3.62
N MET A 154 0.69 -19.06 4.52
CA MET A 154 1.79 -19.25 5.48
C MET A 154 1.63 -20.50 6.37
N PRO A 155 2.74 -21.19 6.72
CA PRO A 155 2.79 -22.20 7.78
C PRO A 155 2.40 -21.64 9.15
N ASN A 156 1.90 -22.49 10.05
CA ASN A 156 1.40 -22.08 11.37
C ASN A 156 2.43 -21.33 12.23
N ALA A 157 3.66 -21.85 12.29
CA ALA A 157 4.73 -21.23 13.06
C ALA A 157 5.03 -19.82 12.54
N GLU A 158 5.11 -19.66 11.21
CA GLU A 158 5.35 -18.39 10.55
C GLU A 158 4.18 -17.40 10.76
N ARG A 159 2.92 -17.85 10.69
CA ARG A 159 1.75 -17.00 11.00
C ARG A 159 1.78 -16.47 12.42
N ILE A 160 2.09 -17.33 13.39
CA ILE A 160 2.18 -16.97 14.81
C ILE A 160 3.29 -15.94 15.02
N ASP A 161 4.46 -16.16 14.44
CA ASP A 161 5.60 -15.25 14.58
C ASP A 161 5.34 -13.91 13.88
N THR A 162 4.76 -13.92 12.67
CA THR A 162 4.32 -12.70 11.98
C THR A 162 3.32 -11.90 12.82
N ALA A 163 2.31 -12.55 13.41
CA ALA A 163 1.33 -11.88 14.26
C ALA A 163 1.95 -11.29 15.56
N LYS A 164 2.88 -12.02 16.19
CA LYS A 164 3.60 -11.53 17.38
C LYS A 164 4.49 -10.34 17.06
N ASN A 165 5.27 -10.44 15.98
CA ASN A 165 6.16 -9.37 15.52
C ASN A 165 5.36 -8.12 15.17
N TYR A 166 4.20 -8.30 14.53
CA TYR A 166 3.27 -7.21 14.25
C TYR A 166 2.77 -6.52 15.51
N LEU A 167 2.24 -7.26 16.51
CA LEU A 167 1.81 -6.65 17.77
C LEU A 167 2.95 -5.94 18.51
N LYS A 168 4.13 -6.56 18.54
CA LYS A 168 5.33 -5.97 19.14
C LYS A 168 5.64 -4.61 18.49
N LYS A 169 5.64 -4.56 17.16
CA LYS A 169 5.88 -3.33 16.41
C LYS A 169 4.85 -2.24 16.70
N ILE A 170 3.55 -2.57 16.81
CA ILE A 170 2.53 -1.58 17.21
C ILE A 170 2.87 -1.00 18.59
N ALA A 171 3.15 -1.89 19.56
CA ALA A 171 3.45 -1.49 20.93
C ALA A 171 4.68 -0.59 21.00
N GLU A 172 5.78 -0.98 20.34
CA GLU A 172 7.01 -0.19 20.27
C GLU A 172 6.79 1.16 19.60
N THR A 173 5.98 1.22 18.54
CA THR A 173 5.66 2.49 17.85
C THR A 173 4.88 3.44 18.75
N ILE A 174 3.89 2.93 19.47
CA ILE A 174 3.10 3.71 20.43
C ILE A 174 3.97 4.18 21.60
N GLU A 175 4.80 3.28 22.15
CA GLU A 175 5.73 3.61 23.24
C GLU A 175 6.69 4.72 22.83
N ASN A 176 7.26 4.64 21.63
CA ASN A 176 8.14 5.68 21.07
C ASN A 176 7.43 7.04 20.98
N VAL A 177 6.16 7.07 20.57
CA VAL A 177 5.38 8.32 20.56
C VAL A 177 5.14 8.84 21.97
N GLN A 178 4.72 7.98 22.90
CA GLN A 178 4.39 8.38 24.27
C GLN A 178 5.61 8.89 25.05
N GLN A 179 6.79 8.33 24.79
CA GLN A 179 8.04 8.71 25.46
C GLN A 179 8.71 9.94 24.82
N LYS A 180 8.29 10.35 23.62
CA LYS A 180 8.92 11.46 22.91
C LYS A 180 8.57 12.81 23.52
N ASN A 181 9.60 13.55 23.91
CA ASN A 181 9.52 14.89 24.51
C ASN A 181 10.08 16.00 23.61
N ASP A 182 10.85 15.65 22.58
CA ASP A 182 11.56 16.54 21.66
C ASP A 182 10.96 16.50 20.25
N TRP A 183 9.73 17.00 20.12
CA TRP A 183 8.99 16.97 18.86
C TRP A 183 9.55 17.97 17.83
N ALA A 184 9.92 17.45 16.67
CA ALA A 184 10.24 18.19 15.46
C ALA A 184 9.07 18.16 14.47
N ALA A 185 9.00 19.16 13.58
CA ALA A 185 7.92 19.28 12.60
C ALA A 185 7.79 18.04 11.68
N TYR A 186 8.89 17.34 11.41
CA TYR A 186 8.89 16.13 10.58
C TYR A 186 8.43 14.87 11.32
N ASP A 187 8.36 14.87 12.66
CA ASP A 187 7.92 13.69 13.41
C ASP A 187 6.45 13.37 13.16
N PHE A 188 5.60 14.39 13.04
CA PHE A 188 4.17 14.21 12.77
C PHE A 188 3.89 13.48 11.46
N PRO A 189 4.42 13.91 10.29
CA PRO A 189 4.24 13.16 9.05
C PRO A 189 4.94 11.80 9.09
N ASN A 190 6.06 11.64 9.81
CA ASN A 190 6.76 10.36 9.96
C ASN A 190 5.93 9.33 10.72
N TYR A 191 5.45 9.66 11.92
CA TYR A 191 4.56 8.79 12.69
C TYR A 191 3.23 8.58 11.96
N GLY A 192 2.70 9.60 11.28
CA GLY A 192 1.53 9.44 10.41
C GLY A 192 1.69 8.37 9.33
N ARG A 193 2.90 8.20 8.78
CA ARG A 193 3.19 7.10 7.85
C ARG A 193 3.31 5.75 8.58
N LEU A 194 4.03 5.68 9.69
CA LEU A 194 4.18 4.45 10.48
C LEU A 194 2.82 3.89 10.94
N PHE A 195 1.93 4.75 11.43
CA PHE A 195 0.60 4.34 11.86
C PHE A 195 -0.30 3.92 10.70
N ARG A 196 -0.20 4.57 9.53
CA ARG A 196 -0.89 4.09 8.32
C ARG A 196 -0.37 2.71 7.90
N GLN A 197 0.94 2.48 7.94
CA GLN A 197 1.52 1.17 7.67
C GLN A 197 0.96 0.11 8.63
N ILE A 198 0.95 0.40 9.94
CA ILE A 198 0.36 -0.49 10.94
C ILE A 198 -1.08 -0.85 10.57
N GLY A 199 -1.90 0.12 10.17
CA GLY A 199 -3.27 -0.12 9.70
C GLY A 199 -3.34 -0.96 8.43
N HIS A 200 -2.44 -0.74 7.46
CA HIS A 200 -2.37 -1.50 6.20
C HIS A 200 -1.91 -2.95 6.39
N GLU A 201 -0.83 -3.18 7.15
CA GLU A 201 -0.36 -4.52 7.52
C GLU A 201 -1.45 -5.29 8.29
N GLY A 202 -2.18 -4.60 9.17
CA GLY A 202 -3.31 -5.16 9.89
C GLY A 202 -4.35 -5.81 8.97
N LYS A 203 -4.62 -5.22 7.80
CA LYS A 203 -5.58 -5.78 6.83
C LYS A 203 -5.17 -7.15 6.28
N ARG A 204 -3.88 -7.51 6.32
CA ARG A 204 -3.39 -8.81 5.83
C ARG A 204 -3.79 -9.98 6.74
N PHE A 205 -4.19 -9.71 7.99
CA PHE A 205 -4.70 -10.73 8.89
C PHE A 205 -6.12 -11.20 8.55
N LEU A 206 -6.81 -10.49 7.64
CA LEU A 206 -8.04 -10.97 7.05
C LEU A 206 -7.73 -12.01 5.97
N SER A 207 -8.09 -13.28 6.21
CA SER A 207 -8.18 -14.26 5.14
C SER A 207 -9.57 -14.23 4.49
N GLN A 208 -9.69 -14.76 3.28
CA GLN A 208 -10.98 -15.01 2.63
C GLN A 208 -11.77 -16.14 3.28
N ASP A 209 -11.21 -16.80 4.31
CA ASP A 209 -11.89 -17.88 5.01
C ASP A 209 -13.01 -17.34 5.90
N VAL A 210 -14.03 -18.19 6.11
CA VAL A 210 -15.20 -17.89 6.95
C VAL A 210 -14.81 -17.66 8.43
N ILE A 211 -13.64 -18.13 8.86
CA ILE A 211 -13.14 -17.97 10.23
C ILE A 211 -11.94 -17.01 10.24
N GLN A 212 -12.20 -15.76 10.61
CA GLN A 212 -11.17 -14.71 10.73
C GLN A 212 -10.42 -14.80 12.06
N LEU A 213 -9.61 -15.86 12.22
CA LEU A 213 -8.86 -16.14 13.45
C LEU A 213 -7.96 -15.00 13.94
N TYR A 214 -7.60 -14.04 13.10
CA TYR A 214 -6.72 -12.92 13.44
C TYR A 214 -7.40 -11.55 13.21
N SER A 215 -8.73 -11.49 13.16
CA SER A 215 -9.47 -10.23 12.98
C SER A 215 -9.13 -9.19 14.04
N SER A 216 -8.87 -9.63 15.28
CA SER A 216 -8.48 -8.72 16.36
C SER A 216 -7.12 -8.07 16.11
N CYS A 217 -6.22 -8.73 15.38
CA CYS A 217 -4.93 -8.17 14.99
C CYS A 217 -5.10 -7.05 13.97
N GLN A 218 -5.96 -7.23 12.97
CA GLN A 218 -6.36 -6.15 12.08
C GLN A 218 -6.93 -4.97 12.88
N MET A 219 -7.85 -5.23 13.81
CA MET A 219 -8.47 -4.20 14.63
C MET A 219 -7.46 -3.46 15.49
N ALA A 220 -6.47 -4.16 16.07
CA ALA A 220 -5.37 -3.54 16.81
C ALA A 220 -4.62 -2.52 15.95
N GLY A 221 -4.32 -2.87 14.69
CA GLY A 221 -3.70 -1.97 13.73
C GLY A 221 -4.55 -0.76 13.39
N SER A 222 -5.82 -1.00 13.06
CA SER A 222 -6.78 0.06 12.74
C SER A 222 -6.93 1.04 13.90
N ASN A 223 -7.10 0.54 15.13
CA ASN A 223 -7.27 1.36 16.31
C ASN A 223 -6.00 2.14 16.67
N ALA A 224 -4.81 1.55 16.47
CA ALA A 224 -3.54 2.25 16.63
C ALA A 224 -3.42 3.41 15.63
N GLN A 225 -3.81 3.20 14.36
CA GLN A 225 -3.84 4.25 13.36
C GLN A 225 -4.83 5.37 13.72
N SER A 226 -6.04 4.98 14.15
CA SER A 226 -7.06 5.93 14.60
C SER A 226 -6.58 6.73 15.81
N TRP A 227 -5.88 6.10 16.75
CA TRP A 227 -5.34 6.77 17.93
C TRP A 227 -4.37 7.87 17.53
N TRP A 228 -3.42 7.57 16.64
CA TRP A 228 -2.51 8.58 16.11
C TRP A 228 -3.24 9.70 15.36
N SER A 229 -4.23 9.35 14.54
CA SER A 229 -5.02 10.34 13.79
C SER A 229 -5.74 11.30 14.74
N GLU A 230 -6.31 10.78 15.84
CA GLU A 230 -7.00 11.57 16.86
C GLU A 230 -6.04 12.48 17.64
N GLN A 231 -4.82 12.02 17.93
CA GLN A 231 -3.75 12.85 18.51
C GLN A 231 -3.48 14.07 17.63
N VAL A 232 -3.28 13.85 16.33
CA VAL A 232 -2.96 14.91 15.37
C VAL A 232 -4.14 15.87 15.17
N SER A 233 -5.37 15.35 15.02
CA SER A 233 -6.55 16.20 14.82
C SER A 233 -6.88 17.04 16.06
N SER A 234 -6.54 16.53 17.25
CA SER A 234 -6.79 17.20 18.52
C SER A 234 -5.72 18.22 18.92
N VAL A 235 -4.60 18.36 18.19
CA VAL A 235 -3.52 19.31 18.54
C VAL A 235 -4.04 20.73 18.76
N LYS A 236 -4.97 21.20 17.91
CA LYS A 236 -5.55 22.55 18.04
C LYS A 236 -6.39 22.72 19.31
N ASP A 237 -7.13 21.68 19.70
CA ASP A 237 -7.95 21.70 20.90
C ASP A 237 -7.07 21.60 22.17
N LEU A 238 -6.04 20.75 22.13
CA LEU A 238 -5.08 20.55 23.22
C LEU A 238 -4.17 21.75 23.47
N THR A 239 -3.89 22.56 22.45
CA THR A 239 -3.13 23.81 22.56
C THR A 239 -4.01 25.03 22.83
N SER A 240 -5.32 24.83 23.00
CA SER A 240 -6.25 25.89 23.36
C SER A 240 -6.14 26.26 24.84
N ASN A 241 -6.51 27.50 25.19
CA ASN A 241 -6.69 27.91 26.59
C ASN A 241 -8.11 27.60 27.12
N ASP A 242 -8.94 26.92 26.33
CA ASP A 242 -10.33 26.62 26.66
C ASP A 242 -10.48 25.19 27.22
N PRO A 243 -10.75 25.02 28.53
CA PRO A 243 -10.92 23.70 29.14
C PRO A 243 -12.06 22.89 28.52
N GLN A 244 -13.07 23.55 27.94
CA GLN A 244 -14.19 22.87 27.27
C GLN A 244 -13.78 22.24 25.94
N LYS A 245 -12.61 22.57 25.40
CA LYS A 245 -12.01 21.93 24.22
C LYS A 245 -10.99 20.86 24.60
N ILE A 246 -10.18 21.14 25.62
CA ILE A 246 -9.13 20.22 26.09
C ILE A 246 -9.73 18.91 26.61
N ALA A 247 -10.72 19.00 27.53
CA ALA A 247 -11.24 17.80 28.19
C ALA A 247 -11.90 16.80 27.22
N PRO A 248 -12.77 17.23 26.27
CA PRO A 248 -13.31 16.32 25.26
C PRO A 248 -12.25 15.74 24.32
N ALA A 249 -11.22 16.52 23.96
CA ALA A 249 -10.12 16.05 23.12
C ALA A 249 -9.32 14.92 23.80
N LEU A 250 -8.94 15.11 25.06
CA LEU A 250 -8.29 14.06 25.85
C LEU A 250 -9.17 12.82 26.00
N GLN A 251 -10.48 12.99 26.20
CA GLN A 251 -11.41 11.87 26.30
C GLN A 251 -11.50 11.06 25.00
N ARG A 252 -11.52 11.72 23.83
CA ARG A 252 -11.50 11.01 22.52
C ARG A 252 -10.20 10.24 22.33
N ILE A 253 -9.05 10.86 22.60
CA ILE A 253 -7.73 10.23 22.50
C ILE A 253 -7.68 8.98 23.39
N GLU A 254 -8.08 9.10 24.65
CA GLU A 254 -8.10 7.99 25.62
C GLU A 254 -9.05 6.87 25.18
N SER A 255 -10.25 7.21 24.68
CA SER A 255 -11.21 6.22 24.21
C SER A 255 -10.67 5.40 23.04
N VAL A 256 -9.96 6.02 22.09
CA VAL A 256 -9.37 5.30 20.95
C VAL A 256 -8.16 4.48 21.40
N TYR A 257 -7.38 4.99 22.36
CA TYR A 257 -6.27 4.24 22.96
C TYR A 257 -6.75 2.95 23.65
N GLN A 258 -7.83 3.03 24.43
CA GLN A 258 -8.44 1.87 25.09
C GLN A 258 -8.96 0.84 24.06
N ALA A 259 -9.55 1.30 22.96
CA ALA A 259 -9.97 0.42 21.87
C ALA A 259 -8.77 -0.32 21.24
N TYR A 260 -7.63 0.36 21.06
CA TYR A 260 -6.39 -0.29 20.64
C TYR A 260 -5.95 -1.36 21.66
N GLN A 261 -5.87 -1.03 22.95
CA GLN A 261 -5.42 -1.96 23.98
C GLN A 261 -6.30 -3.21 24.07
N MET A 262 -7.62 -3.04 23.92
CA MET A 262 -8.58 -4.13 23.88
C MET A 262 -8.31 -5.05 22.69
N SER A 263 -8.24 -4.52 21.47
CA SER A 263 -7.98 -5.31 20.27
C SER A 263 -6.59 -5.95 20.27
N ALA A 264 -5.57 -5.29 20.81
CA ALA A 264 -4.23 -5.87 20.96
C ALA A 264 -4.24 -7.06 21.94
N SER A 265 -4.98 -6.94 23.04
CA SER A 265 -5.16 -8.02 24.01
C SER A 265 -5.93 -9.20 23.42
N GLU A 266 -6.94 -8.93 22.60
CA GLU A 266 -7.71 -9.95 21.86
C GLU A 266 -6.85 -10.64 20.81
N CYS A 267 -6.08 -9.89 20.01
CA CYS A 267 -5.12 -10.46 19.07
C CYS A 267 -4.11 -11.37 19.78
N LEU A 268 -3.63 -11.02 20.97
CA LEU A 268 -2.75 -11.89 21.74
C LEU A 268 -3.45 -13.20 22.18
N LYS A 269 -4.75 -13.15 22.47
CA LYS A 269 -5.54 -14.36 22.75
C LYS A 269 -5.68 -15.20 21.49
N ASP A 270 -6.04 -14.59 20.37
CA ASP A 270 -6.17 -15.23 19.06
C ASP A 270 -4.88 -15.94 18.64
N ILE A 271 -3.72 -15.31 18.84
CA ILE A 271 -2.40 -15.92 18.58
C ILE A 271 -2.18 -17.18 19.43
N LYS A 272 -2.63 -17.18 20.70
CA LYS A 272 -2.45 -18.30 21.63
C LYS A 272 -3.44 -19.44 21.36
N THR A 273 -4.63 -19.12 20.86
CA THR A 273 -5.70 -20.09 20.60
C THR A 273 -5.76 -20.55 19.15
N ALA A 274 -4.93 -19.97 18.27
CA ALA A 274 -4.88 -20.31 16.86
C ALA A 274 -4.72 -21.83 16.66
N PRO A 275 -5.75 -22.53 16.16
CA PRO A 275 -5.62 -23.95 15.85
C PRO A 275 -4.63 -24.11 14.68
N PRO A 276 -3.96 -25.27 14.56
CA PRO A 276 -3.16 -25.54 13.38
C PRO A 276 -4.01 -25.37 12.11
N LYS A 277 -3.45 -24.72 11.07
CA LYS A 277 -4.04 -24.57 9.72
C LYS A 277 -4.80 -25.84 9.37
N SER A 278 -6.06 -25.68 8.98
CA SER A 278 -6.90 -26.80 8.57
C SER A 278 -6.11 -27.63 7.56
N LYS A 279 -5.98 -28.94 7.83
CA LYS A 279 -5.26 -29.83 6.93
C LYS A 279 -5.78 -29.63 5.51
N PRO A 280 -4.91 -29.56 4.49
CA PRO A 280 -5.33 -29.48 3.10
C PRO A 280 -6.43 -30.51 2.85
N ILE A 281 -7.54 -30.05 2.25
CA ILE A 281 -8.69 -30.87 1.97
C ILE A 281 -8.68 -31.16 0.48
N GLU A 282 -8.88 -32.41 0.09
CA GLU A 282 -9.22 -32.79 -1.28
C GLU A 282 -10.70 -33.16 -1.39
N ILE A 283 -11.28 -32.83 -2.54
CA ILE A 283 -12.64 -33.23 -2.89
C ILE A 283 -12.56 -34.54 -3.66
N LEU A 284 -13.15 -35.59 -3.11
CA LEU A 284 -13.21 -36.91 -3.71
C LEU A 284 -14.62 -37.23 -4.22
N PRO A 285 -14.72 -38.00 -5.32
CA PRO A 285 -16.00 -38.46 -5.83
C PRO A 285 -16.71 -39.38 -4.83
N PRO A 286 -18.03 -39.58 -4.97
CA PRO A 286 -18.79 -40.48 -4.12
C PRO A 286 -18.32 -41.93 -4.29
N THR A 287 -18.32 -42.68 -3.19
CA THR A 287 -17.99 -44.10 -3.14
C THR A 287 -19.20 -44.95 -3.52
N LYS A 288 -18.98 -46.15 -4.07
CA LYS A 288 -20.07 -47.05 -4.51
C LYS A 288 -21.02 -47.46 -3.38
N ASP A 289 -20.54 -47.48 -2.15
CA ASP A 289 -21.31 -47.84 -0.95
C ASP A 289 -21.75 -46.60 -0.14
N ASN A 290 -21.54 -45.40 -0.68
CA ASN A 290 -21.83 -44.11 -0.06
C ASN A 290 -21.22 -43.94 1.34
N LYS A 291 -20.11 -44.64 1.63
CA LYS A 291 -19.33 -44.50 2.86
C LYS A 291 -18.16 -43.54 2.68
N PRO A 292 -17.69 -42.87 3.76
CA PRO A 292 -16.53 -42.00 3.67
C PRO A 292 -15.31 -42.74 3.10
N PRO A 293 -14.61 -42.19 2.09
CA PRO A 293 -13.44 -42.82 1.47
C PRO A 293 -12.33 -43.15 2.49
N ARG A 294 -12.20 -42.33 3.54
CA ARG A 294 -11.26 -42.53 4.64
C ARG A 294 -11.71 -41.78 5.92
N PRO A 295 -11.12 -42.09 7.10
CA PRO A 295 -11.43 -41.39 8.33
C PRO A 295 -11.22 -39.88 8.21
N GLY A 296 -12.16 -39.10 8.75
CA GLY A 296 -12.13 -37.63 8.71
C GLY A 296 -12.75 -36.99 7.48
N CYS A 297 -13.23 -37.76 6.49
CA CYS A 297 -13.99 -37.21 5.37
C CYS A 297 -15.41 -36.78 5.78
N LEU A 298 -15.83 -35.61 5.33
CA LEU A 298 -17.19 -35.08 5.50
C LEU A 298 -17.93 -35.10 4.16
N MET A 299 -19.20 -35.51 4.19
CA MET A 299 -20.05 -35.51 3.01
C MET A 299 -20.50 -34.08 2.70
N VAL A 300 -20.35 -33.68 1.43
CA VAL A 300 -20.77 -32.38 0.90
C VAL A 300 -21.94 -32.62 -0.05
N PHE A 301 -23.06 -31.95 0.23
CA PHE A 301 -24.24 -31.96 -0.62
C PHE A 301 -24.16 -30.81 -1.62
N LYS A 302 -24.24 -31.12 -2.91
CA LYS A 302 -24.37 -30.11 -3.96
C LYS A 302 -25.83 -29.84 -4.32
N PRO A 303 -26.15 -28.66 -4.87
CA PRO A 303 -27.52 -28.30 -5.27
C PRO A 303 -28.12 -29.20 -6.36
N ASP A 304 -27.30 -29.99 -7.06
CA ASP A 304 -27.71 -30.92 -8.12
C ASP A 304 -27.91 -32.37 -7.61
N ASP A 305 -28.16 -32.53 -6.30
CA ASP A 305 -28.31 -33.81 -5.59
C ASP A 305 -27.10 -34.75 -5.71
N LYS A 306 -25.95 -34.26 -6.17
CA LYS A 306 -24.69 -35.01 -6.16
C LYS A 306 -24.02 -34.91 -4.79
N THR A 307 -23.43 -36.01 -4.37
CA THR A 307 -22.62 -36.09 -3.14
C THR A 307 -21.14 -36.14 -3.49
N GLU A 308 -20.34 -35.36 -2.77
CA GLU A 308 -18.89 -35.41 -2.80
C GLU A 308 -18.34 -35.55 -1.39
N TRP A 309 -17.08 -35.95 -1.27
CA TRP A 309 -16.41 -36.10 0.01
C TRP A 309 -15.31 -35.05 0.15
N SER A 310 -15.42 -34.23 1.18
CA SER A 310 -14.38 -33.31 1.64
C SER A 310 -13.45 -34.07 2.60
N CYS A 311 -12.24 -34.41 2.14
CA CYS A 311 -11.33 -35.32 2.84
C CYS A 311 -9.99 -34.66 3.20
N PRO A 312 -9.45 -34.84 4.41
CA PRO A 312 -8.08 -34.39 4.73
C PRO A 312 -7.06 -35.17 3.89
N ILE A 313 -6.12 -34.49 3.23
CA ILE A 313 -5.03 -35.13 2.46
C ILE A 313 -4.12 -35.91 3.44
N ALA A 314 -3.88 -37.19 3.15
CA ALA A 314 -3.05 -38.04 4.00
C ALA A 314 -1.57 -37.73 3.75
N GLY A 315 -0.85 -37.29 4.78
CA GLY A 315 0.61 -37.04 4.72
C GLY A 315 1.05 -35.58 4.84
N SER A 316 0.15 -34.64 5.17
CA SER A 316 0.48 -33.26 5.55
C SER A 316 0.74 -33.12 7.05
#